data_AF-A0A7V9J235-F1
#
_entry.id   AF-A0A7V9J235-F1
#
_cell.length_a   1.000
_cell.length_b   1.000
_cell.length_c   1.000
_cell.angle_alpha   90.00
_cell.angle_beta   90.00
_cell.angle_gamma   90.00
#
_symmetry.space_group_name_H-M   'P 1'
#
loop_
_entity.id
_entity.type
_entity.pdbx_description
1 polymer ?
#
loop_
_entity_poly.entity_id
_entity_poly.type
_entity_poly.pdbx_seq_one_letter_code
_entity_poly.pdbx_strand_id
1 'polypeptide(L)' 'MQVRDEQVLLPTTMVGNYPNPRWYDGQGFAVYPKGDFIYDSISQEAFDDAVASIVHDQEAAGLDIISDGKVYGG' A
#
# COMPACT_ATOMS: atom_id res chain seq x y z
N MET A 1 13.26 -14.39 -14.49
CA MET A 1 13.25 -14.27 -13.01
C MET A 1 12.10 -15.12 -12.51
N GLN A 2 12.32 -15.90 -11.45
CA GLN A 2 11.23 -16.68 -10.87
C GLN A 2 10.37 -15.77 -9.98
N VAL A 3 9.08 -15.64 -10.32
CA VAL A 3 8.07 -14.96 -9.51
C VAL A 3 7.01 -16.01 -9.20
N ARG A 4 6.86 -16.36 -7.91
CA ARG A 4 6.02 -17.50 -7.49
C ARG A 4 6.44 -18.79 -8.22
N ASP A 5 5.51 -19.42 -8.94
CA ASP A 5 5.72 -20.66 -9.69
C ASP A 5 6.02 -20.43 -11.18
N GLU A 6 6.20 -19.18 -11.62
CA GLU A 6 6.37 -18.82 -13.05
C GLU A 6 7.73 -18.18 -13.36
N GLN A 7 8.21 -18.41 -14.58
CA GLN A 7 9.41 -17.77 -15.13
C GLN A 7 9.03 -16.53 -15.95
N VAL A 8 9.26 -15.35 -15.38
CA VAL A 8 8.94 -14.05 -16.01
C VAL A 8 10.20 -13.45 -16.62
N LEU A 9 10.18 -13.14 -17.92
CA LEU A 9 11.34 -12.62 -18.64
C LEU A 9 11.73 -11.20 -18.17
N LEU A 10 10.74 -10.34 -17.99
CA LEU A 10 10.90 -8.95 -17.57
C LEU A 10 9.86 -8.64 -16.47
N PRO A 11 10.15 -8.97 -15.20
CA PRO A 11 9.22 -8.74 -14.11
C PRO A 11 9.01 -7.24 -13.89
N THR A 12 7.77 -6.88 -13.61
CA THR A 12 7.30 -5.52 -13.41
C THR A 12 7.00 -5.26 -11.94
N THR A 13 7.36 -4.07 -11.48
CA THR A 13 7.15 -3.62 -10.10
C THR A 13 7.19 -2.09 -10.05
N MET A 14 6.97 -1.53 -8.86
CA MET A 14 7.11 -0.11 -8.57
C MET A 14 8.15 0.13 -7.45
N VAL A 15 8.63 1.37 -7.32
CA VAL A 15 9.72 1.70 -6.38
C VAL A 15 9.27 1.66 -4.90
N GLY A 16 7.97 1.83 -4.63
CA GLY A 16 7.41 1.62 -3.30
C GLY A 16 6.35 2.66 -2.88
N ASN A 17 6.56 3.93 -3.20
CA ASN A 17 5.61 4.99 -2.82
C ASN A 17 4.42 5.06 -3.78
N TYR A 18 3.20 5.01 -3.25
CA TYR A 18 1.96 5.13 -3.99
C TYR A 18 1.18 6.37 -3.51
N PRO A 19 0.44 7.08 -4.37
CA PRO A 19 -0.41 8.19 -3.92
C PRO A 19 -1.48 7.71 -2.94
N ASN A 20 -1.53 8.32 -1.76
CA ASN A 20 -2.55 8.01 -0.77
C ASN A 20 -3.96 8.30 -1.32
N PRO A 21 -4.96 7.46 -1.01
CA PRO A 21 -6.35 7.76 -1.33
C PRO A 21 -6.78 9.07 -0.64
N ARG A 22 -7.49 9.94 -1.38
CA ARG A 22 -7.92 11.26 -0.85
C ARG A 22 -8.78 11.18 0.40
N TRP A 23 -9.55 10.09 0.56
CA TRP A 23 -10.38 9.86 1.74
C TRP A 23 -9.55 9.51 2.98
N TYR A 24 -8.33 9.01 2.79
CA TYR A 24 -7.38 8.65 3.85
C TYR A 24 -6.64 9.92 4.33
N ASP A 25 -6.04 10.70 3.43
CA ASP A 25 -5.26 11.91 3.75
C ASP A 25 -6.04 13.00 4.50
N GLY A 26 -7.37 13.05 4.35
CA GLY A 26 -8.23 14.07 4.95
C GLY A 26 -8.60 13.83 6.41
N GLN A 27 -8.14 12.73 7.02
CA GLN A 27 -8.66 12.26 8.30
C GLN A 27 -7.61 12.34 9.41
N GLY A 28 -8.06 12.59 10.65
CA GLY A 28 -7.20 12.71 11.82
C GLY A 28 -6.36 11.44 12.11
N PHE A 29 -6.84 10.27 11.66
CA PHE A 29 -6.12 9.00 11.77
C PHE A 29 -4.97 8.85 10.76
N ALA A 30 -4.96 9.56 9.63
CA ALA A 30 -3.82 9.52 8.70
C ALA A 30 -2.64 10.37 9.17
N VAL A 31 -2.85 11.21 10.20
CA VAL A 31 -1.82 12.06 10.82
C VAL A 31 -1.02 11.29 11.87
N TYR A 32 -1.61 10.24 12.46
CA TYR A 32 -1.00 9.46 13.52
C TYR A 32 -1.01 7.96 13.18
N PRO A 33 0.15 7.28 13.13
CA PRO A 33 1.42 7.72 13.69
C PRO A 33 2.53 7.81 12.63
N LYS A 34 3.33 8.87 12.73
CA LYS A 34 4.65 8.97 12.08
C LYS A 34 5.67 7.99 12.68
N GLY A 35 5.38 6.70 12.64
CA GLY A 35 6.27 5.61 13.08
C GLY A 35 5.89 4.90 14.38
N ASP A 36 5.01 5.47 15.21
CA ASP A 36 4.62 4.88 16.50
C ASP A 36 3.26 4.19 16.43
N PHE A 37 3.21 2.91 16.02
CA PHE A 37 2.08 1.96 16.16
C PHE A 37 0.65 2.52 16.08
N ILE A 38 -0.15 2.03 15.14
CA ILE A 38 -1.57 2.35 15.07
C ILE A 38 -2.27 1.87 16.36
N TYR A 39 -2.60 2.80 17.27
CA TYR A 39 -3.00 2.48 18.65
C TYR A 39 -4.50 2.22 18.82
N ASP A 40 -5.33 2.64 17.87
CA ASP A 40 -6.78 2.48 17.92
C ASP A 40 -7.32 1.69 16.72
N SER A 41 -8.45 1.01 16.90
CA SER A 41 -9.02 0.12 15.89
C SER A 41 -9.49 0.85 14.62
N ILE A 42 -9.90 2.12 14.74
CA ILE A 42 -10.39 2.90 13.60
C ILE A 42 -9.23 3.26 12.68
N SER A 43 -8.14 3.74 13.27
CA SER A 43 -6.91 4.06 12.53
C SER A 43 -6.33 2.80 11.87
N GLN A 44 -6.46 1.63 12.51
CA GLN A 44 -5.95 0.37 11.96
C GLN A 44 -6.78 -0.08 10.77
N GLU A 45 -8.10 -0.09 10.91
CA GLU A 45 -9.04 -0.43 9.84
C GLU A 45 -8.84 0.50 8.64
N ALA A 46 -8.74 1.81 8.86
CA ALA A 46 -8.53 2.77 7.79
C ALA A 46 -7.18 2.60 7.07
N PHE A 47 -6.13 2.22 7.80
CA PHE A 47 -4.82 1.88 7.21
C PHE A 47 -4.91 0.63 6.34
N ASP A 48 -5.51 -0.44 6.86
CA ASP A 48 -5.68 -1.69 6.13
C ASP A 48 -6.52 -1.48 4.87
N ASP A 49 -7.59 -0.67 4.93
CA ASP A 49 -8.41 -0.28 3.77
C ASP A 49 -7.62 0.50 2.72
N ALA A 50 -6.73 1.40 3.16
CA ALA A 50 -5.87 2.16 2.25
C ALA A 50 -4.85 1.27 1.54
N VAL A 51 -4.19 0.36 2.29
CA VAL A 51 -3.27 -0.63 1.72
C VAL A 51 -4.01 -1.56 0.76
N ALA A 52 -5.19 -2.07 1.15
CA ALA A 52 -6.00 -2.95 0.31
C ALA A 52 -6.38 -2.31 -1.03
N SER A 53 -6.74 -1.02 -1.00
CA SER A 53 -7.04 -0.24 -2.22
C SER A 53 -5.83 -0.17 -3.16
N ILE A 54 -4.64 0.07 -2.61
CA ILE A 54 -3.39 0.18 -3.37
C ILE A 54 -2.92 -1.16 -3.93
N VAL A 55 -3.10 -2.24 -3.15
CA VAL A 55 -2.84 -3.60 -3.61
C VAL A 55 -3.76 -3.94 -4.78
N HIS A 56 -5.05 -3.62 -4.66
CA HIS A 56 -6.02 -3.89 -5.72
C HIS A 56 -5.66 -3.17 -7.03
N ASP A 57 -5.26 -1.90 -6.95
CA ASP A 57 -4.84 -1.13 -8.13
C ASP A 57 -3.58 -1.73 -8.79
N GLN A 58 -2.61 -2.21 -8.00
CA GLN A 58 -1.41 -2.85 -8.54
C GLN A 58 -1.69 -4.22 -9.17
N GLU A 59 -2.58 -5.02 -8.57
CA GLU A 59 -3.05 -6.28 -9.15
C GLU A 59 -3.80 -6.05 -10.45
N ALA A 60 -4.70 -5.05 -10.49
CA ALA A 60 -5.43 -4.67 -11.69
C ALA A 60 -4.52 -4.14 -12.81
N ALA A 61 -3.41 -3.48 -12.44
CA ALA A 61 -2.38 -3.05 -13.38
C ALA A 61 -1.49 -4.20 -13.89
N GLY A 62 -1.57 -5.38 -13.28
CA GLY A 62 -0.80 -6.57 -13.69
C GLY A 62 0.65 -6.55 -13.25
N LEU A 63 0.99 -5.89 -12.13
CA LEU A 63 2.35 -5.93 -11.59
C LEU A 63 2.68 -7.34 -11.06
N ASP A 64 3.87 -7.83 -11.41
CA ASP A 64 4.36 -9.14 -10.95
C ASP A 64 4.74 -9.11 -9.46
N ILE A 65 5.27 -7.98 -9.00
CA ILE A 65 5.71 -7.76 -7.62
C ILE A 65 5.11 -6.44 -7.15
N ILE A 66 4.21 -6.53 -6.16
CA ILE A 66 3.50 -5.39 -5.58
C ILE A 66 4.19 -4.85 -4.32
N SER A 67 3.87 -3.62 -3.91
CA SER A 67 4.30 -3.02 -2.64
C SER A 67 3.12 -2.50 -1.81
N ASP A 68 3.38 -2.18 -0.54
CA ASP A 68 2.44 -1.62 0.44
C ASP A 68 2.13 -0.13 0.21
N GLY A 69 2.76 0.51 -0.78
CA GLY A 69 2.54 1.90 -1.13
C GLY A 69 3.17 2.93 -0.19
N LYS A 70 3.78 2.51 0.93
CA LYS A 70 4.33 3.40 1.97
C LYS A 70 3.32 4.46 2.43
N VAL A 71 2.07 4.05 2.64
CA VAL A 71 0.97 4.90 3.13
C VAL A 71 1.21 5.48 4.53
N TYR A 72 2.23 4.99 5.23
CA TYR A 72 2.72 5.51 6.49
C TYR A 72 4.00 6.34 6.28
N GLY A 73 3.89 7.66 6.41
CA GLY A 73 5.07 8.52 6.54
C GLY A 73 5.19 9.64 5.50
N GLY A 74 4.82 10.84 5.94
CA GLY A 74 5.46 12.09 5.55
C GLY A 74 6.43 12.58 6.61
#